data_AF-A0A2T5FYN9-F1
#
_entry.id   AF-A0A2T5FYN9-F1
#
_cell.length_a   1.000
_cell.length_b   1.000
_cell.length_c   1.000
_cell.angle_alpha   90.00
_cell.angle_beta   90.00
_cell.angle_gamma   90.00
#
_symmetry.space_group_name_H-M   'P 1'
#
loop_
_entity.id
_entity.type
_entity.pdbx_description
1 polymer ?
#
loop_
_entity_poly.entity_id
_entity_poly.type
_entity_poly.pdbx_seq_one_letter_code
_entity_poly.pdbx_strand_id
1 'polypeptide(L)' 'MSGTPSQPSWRKPVGMLMILALIAVWAAIVLLLSPWIERLPVLVQAPVYLVAGIVWILPLKPLLRWMELGRWRE' A
#
# COMPACT_ATOMS: atom_id res chain seq x y z
N MET A 1 -13.36 -30.64 24.03
CA MET A 1 -12.63 -29.43 23.56
C MET A 1 -11.42 -29.88 22.75
N SER A 2 -11.58 -30.14 21.46
CA SER A 2 -10.45 -30.53 20.58
C SER A 2 -9.81 -29.27 19.98
N GLY A 3 -8.75 -28.78 20.61
CA GLY A 3 -7.91 -27.71 20.06
C GLY A 3 -7.04 -28.26 18.92
N THR A 4 -7.49 -28.12 17.68
CA THR A 4 -6.62 -28.34 16.52
C THR A 4 -5.58 -27.21 16.45
N PRO A 5 -4.27 -27.51 16.33
CA PRO A 5 -3.24 -26.49 16.23
C PRO A 5 -3.49 -25.64 14.97
N SER A 6 -3.48 -24.32 15.16
CA SER A 6 -3.61 -23.33 14.11
C SER A 6 -2.48 -23.50 13.09
N GLN A 7 -2.81 -23.90 11.86
CA GLN A 7 -1.82 -23.99 10.79
C GLN A 7 -1.16 -22.62 10.58
N PRO A 8 0.17 -22.52 10.59
CA PRO A 8 0.85 -21.24 10.40
C PRO A 8 0.61 -20.72 8.98
N SER A 9 -0.19 -19.65 8.86
CA SER A 9 -0.47 -19.02 7.56
C SER A 9 0.66 -18.06 7.18
N TRP A 10 1.60 -18.50 6.34
CA TRP A 10 2.71 -17.68 5.83
C TRP A 10 2.25 -16.43 5.04
N ARG A 11 0.99 -16.39 4.61
CA ARG A 11 0.37 -15.26 3.90
C ARG A 11 0.37 -13.97 4.71
N LYS A 12 0.25 -14.06 6.04
CA LYS A 12 0.20 -12.88 6.92
C LYS A 12 1.54 -12.13 7.00
N PRO A 13 2.68 -12.77 7.32
CA PRO A 13 3.97 -12.07 7.32
C PRO A 13 4.37 -11.58 5.92
N VAL A 14 4.09 -12.35 4.87
CA VAL A 14 4.35 -11.92 3.49
C VAL A 14 3.48 -10.73 3.09
N GLY A 15 2.20 -10.73 3.46
CA GLY A 15 1.29 -9.61 3.23
C GLY A 15 1.78 -8.33 3.90
N MET A 16 2.24 -8.43 5.15
CA MET A 16 2.82 -7.29 5.88
C MET A 16 4.07 -6.76 5.18
N LEU A 17 4.99 -7.63 4.73
CA LEU A 17 6.17 -7.22 3.97
C LEU A 17 5.80 -6.54 2.65
N MET A 18 4.79 -7.05 1.93
CA MET A 18 4.31 -6.41 0.71
C MET A 18 3.71 -5.04 0.97
N ILE A 19 2.99 -4.84 2.08
CA ILE A 19 2.48 -3.51 2.47
C ILE A 19 3.64 -2.54 2.75
N LEU A 20 4.66 -2.98 3.49
CA LEU A 20 5.84 -2.16 3.78
C LEU A 20 6.60 -1.81 2.49
N ALA A 21 6.80 -2.79 1.61
CA ALA A 21 7.42 -2.57 0.30
C ALA A 21 6.61 -1.60 -0.56
N LEU A 22 5.28 -1.74 -0.58
CA LEU A 22 4.38 -0.82 -1.28
C LEU A 22 4.53 0.62 -0.78
N ILE A 23 4.51 0.82 0.53
CA ILE A 23 4.66 2.15 1.14
C ILE A 23 6.05 2.72 0.82
N ALA A 24 7.11 1.92 0.91
CA ALA A 24 8.47 2.34 0.60
C ALA A 24 8.62 2.74 -0.88
N VAL A 25 8.08 1.94 -1.80
CA VAL A 25 8.07 2.26 -3.24
C VAL A 25 7.27 3.52 -3.51
N TRP A 26 6.09 3.66 -2.90
CA TRP A 26 5.27 4.86 -3.07
C TRP A 26 5.98 6.12 -2.56
N ALA A 27 6.59 6.05 -1.38
CA ALA A 27 7.36 7.15 -0.82
C ALA A 27 8.55 7.52 -1.72
N ALA A 28 9.26 6.53 -2.28
CA ALA A 28 10.35 6.76 -3.22
C ALA A 28 9.85 7.44 -4.51
N ILE A 29 8.71 7.03 -5.05
CA ILE A 29 8.09 7.68 -6.23
C ILE A 29 7.77 9.14 -5.91
N VAL A 30 7.11 9.42 -4.78
CA VAL A 30 6.76 10.80 -4.39
C VAL A 30 8.03 11.64 -4.19
N LEU A 31 9.06 11.09 -3.55
CA LEU A 31 10.35 11.76 -3.37
C LEU A 31 10.99 12.12 -4.72
N LEU A 32 10.99 11.19 -5.67
CA LEU A 32 11.53 11.41 -7.03
C LEU A 32 10.72 12.45 -7.82
N LEU A 33 9.42 12.57 -7.54
CA LEU A 33 8.53 13.55 -8.18
C LEU A 33 8.59 14.93 -7.50
N SER A 34 9.03 15.03 -6.24
CA SER A 34 9.07 16.28 -5.46
C SER A 34 9.71 17.46 -6.20
N PRO A 35 10.88 17.31 -6.87
CA PRO A 35 11.53 18.43 -7.56
C PRO A 35 10.72 19.01 -8.73
N TRP A 36 9.78 18.24 -9.27
CA TRP A 36 8.87 18.68 -10.33
C TRP A 36 7.62 19.36 -9.73
N ILE A 37 7.11 18.81 -8.62
CA ILE A 37 5.95 19.34 -7.90
C ILE A 37 6.29 20.71 -7.28
N GLU A 38 7.49 20.87 -6.75
CA GLU A 38 7.98 22.12 -6.16
C GLU A 38 8.03 23.30 -7.15
N ARG A 39 8.05 23.02 -8.46
CA ARG A 39 7.97 24.06 -9.50
C ARG A 39 6.56 24.61 -9.70
N LEU A 40 5.55 23.93 -9.18
CA LEU A 40 4.15 24.34 -9.27
C LEU A 40 3.81 25.37 -8.18
N PRO A 41 2.81 26.25 -8.40
CA PRO A 41 2.30 27.13 -7.35
C PRO A 41 1.86 26.33 -6.12
N VAL A 42 2.06 26.88 -4.91
CA VAL A 42 1.75 26.19 -3.65
C VAL A 42 0.30 25.68 -3.57
N LEU A 43 -0.64 26.42 -4.17
CA LEU A 43 -2.06 26.05 -4.24
C LEU A 43 -2.31 24.78 -5.07
N VAL A 44 -1.44 24.47 -6.03
CA VAL A 44 -1.50 23.26 -6.87
C VAL A 44 -0.74 22.11 -6.21
N GLN A 45 0.29 22.39 -5.43
CA GLN A 45 1.00 21.36 -4.67
C GLN A 45 0.07 20.64 -3.68
N ALA A 46 -0.80 21.39 -2.98
CA ALA A 46 -1.75 20.82 -2.02
C ALA A 46 -2.66 19.72 -2.61
N PRO A 47 -3.41 19.94 -3.70
CA PRO A 47 -4.21 18.90 -4.32
C PRO A 47 -3.36 17.76 -4.91
N VAL A 48 -2.15 18.02 -5.42
CA VAL A 48 -1.24 16.97 -5.88
C VAL A 48 -0.88 16.01 -4.76
N TYR A 49 -0.44 16.54 -3.61
CA TYR A 49 -0.11 15.71 -2.44
C TYR A 49 -1.34 15.04 -1.83
N LEU A 50 -2.50 15.67 -1.87
CA LEU A 50 -3.76 15.06 -1.44
C LEU A 50 -4.12 13.85 -2.31
N VAL A 51 -4.06 13.99 -3.64
CA VAL A 51 -4.30 12.89 -4.58
C VAL A 51 -3.26 11.79 -4.37
N ALA A 52 -1.98 12.13 -4.22
CA ALA A 52 -0.94 11.16 -3.95
C ALA A 52 -1.20 10.39 -2.63
N GLY A 53 -1.69 11.08 -1.60
CA GLY A 53 -2.12 10.49 -0.32
C GLY A 53 -3.35 9.60 -0.39
N ILE A 54 -4.13 9.66 -1.47
CA ILE A 54 -5.31 8.80 -1.68
C ILE A 54 -4.98 7.63 -2.62
N VAL A 55 -4.24 7.90 -3.71
CA VAL A 55 -3.97 6.92 -4.77
C VAL A 55 -3.20 5.70 -4.26
N TRP A 56 -2.29 5.85 -3.30
CA TRP A 56 -1.52 4.73 -2.74
C TRP A 56 -2.37 3.68 -2.02
N ILE A 57 -3.61 4.03 -1.64
CA ILE A 57 -4.55 3.11 -0.96
C ILE A 57 -5.14 2.10 -1.96
N LEU A 58 -5.24 2.46 -3.25
CA LEU A 58 -5.80 1.60 -4.29
C LEU A 58 -5.18 0.20 -4.35
N PRO A 59 -3.85 0.04 -4.37
CA PRO A 59 -3.21 -1.28 -4.33
C PRO A 59 -3.33 -2.00 -2.98
N LEU A 60 -3.67 -1.31 -1.90
CA LEU A 60 -3.82 -1.90 -0.57
C LEU A 60 -5.05 -2.82 -0.50
N LYS A 61 -6.17 -2.44 -1.14
CA LYS A 61 -7.42 -3.20 -1.15
C LYS A 61 -7.29 -4.64 -1.68
N PRO A 62 -6.73 -4.90 -2.89
CA PRO A 62 -6.54 -6.27 -3.37
C PRO A 62 -5.49 -7.04 -2.55
N LEU A 63 -4.47 -6.35 -2.01
CA LEU A 63 -3.43 -6.96 -1.19
C LEU A 63 -3.97 -7.48 0.15
N LEU A 64 -4.80 -6.68 0.82
CA LEU A 64 -5.49 -7.08 2.05
C LEU A 64 -6.42 -8.26 1.78
N ARG A 65 -7.18 -8.22 0.69
CA ARG A 65 -8.06 -9.32 0.28
C ARG A 65 -7.30 -10.63 0.05
N TRP A 66 -6.12 -10.55 -0.58
CA TRP A 66 -5.25 -11.72 -0.75
C TRP A 66 -4.74 -12.25 0.59
N MET A 67 -4.40 -11.37 1.52
CA MET A 67 -3.91 -11.75 2.85
C MET A 67 -4.98 -12.48 3.67
N GLU A 68 -6.24 -12.06 3.56
CA GLU A 68 -7.38 -12.62 4.31
C GLU A 68 -7.98 -13.87 3.66
N LEU A 69 -8.20 -13.85 2.33
CA LEU A 69 -8.99 -14.88 1.63
C LEU A 69 -8.16 -15.78 0.72
N GLY A 70 -6.90 -15.41 0.47
CA GLY A 70 -5.99 -16.13 -0.43
C GLY A 70 -6.35 -16.11 -1.92
N ARG A 71 -7.40 -15.40 -2.31
CA ARG A 71 -7.87 -15.20 -3.69
C ARG A 71 -7.56 -13.78 -4.16
N TRP A 72 -7.00 -13.66 -5.37
CA TRP A 72 -6.59 -12.37 -5.95
C TRP A 72 -7.73 -11.63 -6.68
N ARG A 73 -8.70 -12.37 -7.23
CA ARG A 73 -9.90 -11.86 -7.90
C ARG A 73 -11.04 -12.85 -7.64
N GLU A 74 -12.25 -12.34 -7.52
CA GLU A 74 -13.44 -13.09 -7.95
C GLU A 74 -13.60 -12.85 -9.46
#